data_AF-A0A543ENR6-F1
#
_entry.id   AF-A0A543ENR6-F1
#
_cell.length_a   1.000
_cell.length_b   1.000
_cell.length_c   1.000
_cell.angle_alpha   90.00
_cell.angle_beta   90.00
_cell.angle_gamma   90.00
#
_symmetry.space_group_name_H-M   'P 1'
#
loop_
_entity.id
_entity.type
_entity.pdbx_description
1 polymer ?
#
loop_
_entity_poly.entity_id
_entity_poly.type
_entity_poly.pdbx_seq_one_letter_code
_entity_poly.pdbx_strand_id
1 'polypeptide(L)'
;MKLTLQILILSILDFIVIWTWFYYIDPDPSISIAVIIIYPLLFFINLLAGVILWITKKRNLSLLFIINSVVTVMIASFLWSNAIRRHQNRIWISYSFSHNTKNYYISIHKPDFTFMITESVNPGSFSSFQEGVCNYESGKIILKTDSTRYSIEHNILTGFTKNKIQLKKE
;
A
#
# COMPACT_ATOMS: atom_id res chain seq x y z
N MET A 1 -5.77 -19.76 32.74
CA MET A 1 -5.52 -19.69 31.28
C MET A 1 -4.02 -19.64 31.07
N LYS A 2 -3.43 -20.41 30.14
CA LYS A 2 -1.97 -20.33 29.89
C LYS A 2 -1.61 -18.92 29.40
N LEU A 3 -0.49 -18.38 29.87
CA LEU A 3 0.01 -17.04 29.49
C LEU A 3 0.06 -16.87 27.96
N THR A 4 0.49 -17.91 27.25
CA THR A 4 0.55 -17.95 25.78
C THR A 4 -0.81 -17.71 25.11
N LEU A 5 -1.88 -18.29 25.65
CA LEU A 5 -3.24 -18.09 25.14
C LEU A 5 -3.72 -16.66 25.40
N GLN A 6 -3.35 -16.06 26.53
CA GLN A 6 -3.70 -14.66 26.82
C GLN A 6 -2.99 -13.69 25.88
N ILE A 7 -1.70 -13.91 25.61
CA ILE A 7 -0.94 -13.12 24.63
C ILE A 7 -1.57 -13.25 23.25
N LEU A 8 -1.88 -14.49 22.81
CA LEU A 8 -2.50 -14.72 21.52
C LEU A 8 -3.83 -13.97 21.35
N ILE A 9 -4.72 -14.04 22.34
CA ILE A 9 -6.00 -13.33 22.29
C ILE A 9 -5.78 -11.82 22.22
N LEU A 10 -4.87 -11.28 23.03
CA LEU A 10 -4.58 -9.84 23.02
C LEU A 10 -4.01 -9.40 21.67
N SER A 11 -3.09 -10.17 21.10
CA SER A 11 -2.52 -9.89 19.77
C SER A 11 -3.58 -9.91 18.66
N ILE A 12 -4.57 -10.80 18.73
CA ILE A 12 -5.69 -10.82 17.78
C ILE A 12 -6.54 -9.56 17.92
N LEU A 13 -6.83 -9.12 19.15
CA LEU A 13 -7.57 -7.90 19.40
C LEU A 13 -6.81 -6.67 18.88
N ASP A 14 -5.52 -6.55 19.18
CA ASP A 14 -4.68 -5.47 18.68
C ASP A 14 -4.62 -5.46 17.15
N PHE A 15 -4.49 -6.62 16.53
CA PHE A 15 -4.53 -6.75 15.08
C PHE A 15 -5.84 -6.17 14.52
N ILE A 16 -7.00 -6.56 15.05
CA ILE A 16 -8.29 -6.08 14.57
C ILE A 16 -8.43 -4.57 14.76
N VAL A 17 -8.05 -4.05 15.94
CA VAL A 17 -8.15 -2.63 16.26
C VAL A 17 -7.24 -1.80 15.36
N ILE A 18 -5.96 -2.15 15.24
CA ILE A 18 -4.98 -1.44 14.43
C ILE A 18 -5.34 -1.54 12.94
N TRP A 19 -5.73 -2.73 12.48
CA TRP A 19 -6.14 -2.93 11.10
C TRP A 19 -7.34 -2.06 10.74
N THR A 20 -8.35 -2.02 11.62
CA THR A 20 -9.52 -1.15 11.43
C THR A 20 -9.12 0.31 11.42
N TRP A 21 -8.25 0.73 12.34
CA TRP A 21 -7.78 2.10 12.40
C TRP A 21 -7.04 2.53 11.12
N PHE A 22 -6.11 1.72 10.62
CA PHE A 22 -5.42 1.97 9.35
C PHE A 22 -6.35 1.81 8.14
N TYR A 23 -7.42 1.03 8.25
CA TYR A 23 -8.46 0.98 7.22
C TYR A 23 -9.17 2.32 7.08
N TYR A 24 -9.52 2.96 8.20
CA TYR A 24 -10.21 4.25 8.18
C TYR A 24 -9.32 5.43 7.81
N ILE A 25 -8.07 5.47 8.29
CA ILE A 25 -7.14 6.55 7.95
C ILE A 25 -6.72 6.48 6.48
N ASP A 26 -6.62 5.27 5.92
CA ASP A 26 -6.12 5.02 4.56
C ASP A 26 -4.82 5.78 4.25
N PRO A 27 -3.74 5.49 4.99
CA PRO A 27 -2.51 6.28 4.93
C PRO A 27 -1.91 6.25 3.52
N ASP A 28 -1.64 7.44 3.01
CA ASP A 28 -0.88 7.61 1.79
C ASP A 28 0.64 7.52 2.07
N PRO A 29 1.48 7.40 1.04
CA PRO A 29 2.92 7.41 1.22
C PRO A 29 3.46 8.69 1.88
N SER A 30 2.79 9.84 1.73
CA SER A 30 3.25 11.11 2.30
C SER A 30 3.16 11.13 3.83
N ILE A 31 2.16 10.43 4.39
CA ILE A 31 1.95 10.25 5.84
C ILE A 31 2.89 9.19 6.42
N SER A 32 3.79 8.57 5.65
CA SER A 32 4.76 7.57 6.17
C SER A 32 5.61 8.10 7.32
N ILE A 33 5.86 9.41 7.39
CA ILE A 33 6.56 10.03 8.52
C ILE A 33 5.81 9.87 9.86
N ALA A 34 4.48 9.73 9.83
CA ALA A 34 3.65 9.55 11.02
C ALA A 34 3.99 8.28 11.80
N VAL A 35 4.60 7.28 11.15
CA VAL A 35 5.11 6.06 11.81
C VAL A 35 6.05 6.37 12.97
N ILE A 36 6.87 7.43 12.83
CA ILE A 36 7.81 7.89 13.87
C ILE A 36 7.07 8.28 15.16
N ILE A 37 5.80 8.68 15.06
CA ILE A 37 4.97 9.03 16.22
C ILE A 37 4.10 7.84 16.64
N ILE A 38 3.46 7.16 15.68
CA ILE A 38 2.49 6.09 15.95
C ILE A 38 3.14 4.90 16.67
N TYR A 39 4.32 4.43 16.24
CA TYR A 39 4.92 3.24 16.84
C TYR A 39 5.38 3.47 18.27
N PRO A 40 6.12 4.57 18.59
CA PRO A 40 6.42 4.89 19.98
C PRO A 40 5.16 5.07 20.82
N LEU A 41 4.12 5.73 20.30
CA LEU A 41 2.87 5.91 21.02
C LEU A 41 2.23 4.57 21.41
N LEU A 42 2.10 3.63 20.47
CA LEU A 42 1.55 2.29 20.73
C LEU A 42 2.38 1.51 21.76
N PHE A 43 3.72 1.63 21.67
CA PHE A 43 4.63 1.03 22.63
C PHE A 43 4.44 1.61 24.04
N PHE A 44 4.45 2.95 24.16
CA PHE A 44 4.36 3.64 25.45
C PHE A 44 3.00 3.44 26.12
N ILE A 45 1.89 3.42 25.37
CA ILE A 45 0.55 3.16 25.92
C ILE A 45 0.51 1.77 26.58
N ASN A 46 0.98 0.74 25.88
CA ASN A 46 1.03 -0.62 26.41
C ASN A 46 2.00 -0.75 27.59
N LEU A 47 3.18 -0.14 27.49
CA LEU A 47 4.17 -0.15 28.55
C LEU A 47 3.64 0.53 29.82
N LEU A 48 3.01 1.70 29.67
CA LEU A 48 2.39 2.44 30.76
C LEU A 48 1.28 1.63 31.44
N ALA A 49 0.41 0.97 30.65
CA ALA A 49 -0.58 0.05 31.19
C ALA A 49 0.08 -1.10 31.99
N GLY A 50 1.17 -1.66 31.48
CA GLY A 50 1.98 -2.66 32.18
C GLY A 50 2.53 -2.17 33.51
N VAL A 51 3.10 -0.95 33.56
CA VAL A 51 3.64 -0.33 34.78
C VAL A 51 2.54 -0.07 35.81
N ILE A 52 1.38 0.44 35.40
CA ILE A 52 0.23 0.68 36.29
C ILE A 52 -0.26 -0.64 36.90
N LEU A 53 -0.34 -1.70 36.09
CA LEU A 53 -0.72 -3.04 36.55
C LEU A 53 0.32 -3.63 37.51
N TRP A 54 1.60 -3.29 37.36
CA TRP A 54 2.65 -3.68 38.30
C TRP A 54 2.42 -3.04 39.66
N ILE A 55 2.19 -1.73 39.70
CA ILE A 55 1.98 -0.95 40.93
C ILE A 55 0.73 -1.45 41.69
N THR A 56 -0.32 -1.84 40.96
CA THR A 56 -1.54 -2.44 41.54
C THR A 56 -1.39 -3.92 41.92
N LYS A 57 -0.16 -4.44 41.97
CA LYS A 57 0.21 -5.82 42.32
C LYS A 57 -0.36 -6.91 41.39
N LYS A 58 -0.82 -6.55 40.18
CA LYS A 58 -1.33 -7.47 39.16
C LYS A 58 -0.20 -7.98 38.26
N ARG A 59 0.79 -8.66 38.85
CA ARG A 59 2.05 -9.06 38.17
C ARG A 59 1.85 -9.83 36.84
N ASN A 60 0.91 -10.79 36.81
CA ASN A 60 0.65 -11.58 35.60
C ASN A 60 0.13 -10.72 34.44
N LEU A 61 -0.75 -9.76 34.72
CA LEU A 61 -1.30 -8.85 33.70
C LEU A 61 -0.26 -7.80 33.30
N SER A 62 0.54 -7.32 34.25
CA SER A 62 1.65 -6.41 33.97
C SER A 62 2.63 -7.01 32.95
N LEU A 63 3.09 -8.24 33.18
CA LEU A 63 4.00 -8.93 32.27
C LEU A 63 3.39 -9.13 30.88
N LEU A 64 2.09 -9.39 30.82
CA LEU A 64 1.36 -9.52 29.57
C LEU A 64 1.36 -8.20 28.76
N PHE A 65 1.09 -7.06 29.38
CA PHE A 65 1.12 -5.75 28.70
C PHE A 65 2.54 -5.29 28.33
N ILE A 66 3.55 -5.69 29.11
CA ILE A 66 4.97 -5.43 28.76
C ILE A 66 5.38 -6.23 27.52
N ILE A 67 4.99 -7.51 27.41
CA ILE A 67 5.22 -8.28 26.18
C ILE A 67 4.42 -7.67 25.03
N ASN A 68 3.17 -7.27 25.31
CA ASN A 68 2.28 -6.72 24.30
C ASN A 68 2.78 -5.40 23.71
N SER A 69 3.54 -4.58 24.46
CA SER A 69 4.07 -3.32 23.92
C SER A 69 4.96 -3.53 22.71
N VAL A 70 5.75 -4.61 22.68
CA VAL A 70 6.59 -4.98 21.53
C VAL A 70 5.74 -5.62 20.43
N VAL A 71 4.86 -6.55 20.79
CA VAL A 71 4.02 -7.27 19.82
C VAL A 71 3.09 -6.32 19.05
N THR A 72 2.50 -5.34 19.74
CA THR A 72 1.63 -4.31 19.15
C THR A 72 2.37 -3.52 18.06
N VAL A 73 3.62 -3.14 18.31
CA VAL A 73 4.44 -2.42 17.32
C VAL A 73 4.77 -3.30 16.12
N MET A 74 5.06 -4.59 16.33
CA MET A 74 5.29 -5.52 15.22
C MET A 74 4.03 -5.73 14.37
N ILE A 75 2.86 -5.79 14.99
CA ILE A 75 1.57 -5.85 14.29
C ILE A 75 1.36 -4.57 13.48
N ALA A 76 1.56 -3.40 14.09
CA ALA A 76 1.41 -2.12 13.43
C ALA A 76 2.37 -1.97 12.24
N SER A 77 3.62 -2.40 12.39
CA SER A 77 4.61 -2.31 11.30
C SER A 77 4.24 -3.16 10.09
N PHE A 78 3.77 -4.39 10.32
CA PHE A 78 3.26 -5.24 9.26
C PHE A 78 2.02 -4.64 8.58
N LEU A 79 1.08 -4.10 9.37
CA LEU A 79 -0.17 -3.55 8.85
C LEU A 79 0.02 -2.24 8.10
N TRP A 80 0.96 -1.38 8.50
CA TRP A 80 1.19 -0.08 7.88
C TRP A 80 1.59 -0.20 6.41
N SER A 81 2.57 -1.06 6.10
CA SER A 81 2.99 -1.30 4.70
C SER A 81 1.86 -1.84 3.84
N ASN A 82 0.99 -2.67 4.41
CA ASN A 82 -0.19 -3.18 3.71
C ASN A 82 -1.25 -2.09 3.48
N ALA A 83 -1.41 -1.18 4.43
CA ALA A 83 -2.32 -0.04 4.31
C ALA A 83 -1.87 0.93 3.22
N ILE A 84 -0.58 1.29 3.17
CA ILE A 84 -0.01 2.12 2.09
C ILE A 84 -0.18 1.44 0.73
N ARG A 85 0.15 0.14 0.63
CA ARG A 85 -0.01 -0.60 -0.62
C ARG A 85 -1.47 -0.62 -1.08
N ARG A 86 -2.43 -0.77 -0.16
CA ARG A 86 -3.86 -0.68 -0.47
C ARG A 86 -4.21 0.70 -1.02
N HIS A 87 -3.76 1.77 -0.37
CA HIS A 87 -4.01 3.14 -0.82
C HIS A 87 -3.43 3.37 -2.22
N GLN A 88 -2.18 2.98 -2.45
CA GLN A 88 -1.56 3.06 -3.78
C GLN A 88 -2.32 2.26 -4.84
N ASN A 89 -2.73 1.03 -4.55
CA ASN A 89 -3.52 0.20 -5.49
C ASN A 89 -4.92 0.75 -5.76
N ARG A 90 -5.47 1.54 -4.83
CA ARG A 90 -6.74 2.27 -5.04
C ARG A 90 -6.55 3.43 -6.00
N ILE A 91 -5.44 4.16 -5.90
CA ILE A 91 -5.19 5.38 -6.66
C ILE A 91 -4.53 5.12 -8.02
N TRP A 92 -3.64 4.14 -8.10
CA TRP A 92 -2.83 3.87 -9.28
C TRP A 92 -3.19 2.54 -9.94
N ILE A 93 -3.01 2.46 -11.26
CA ILE A 93 -2.93 1.20 -12.02
C ILE A 93 -1.63 1.26 -12.80
N SER A 94 -0.80 0.24 -12.64
CA SER A 94 0.47 0.14 -13.35
C SER A 94 0.48 -1.08 -14.26
N TYR A 95 0.95 -0.88 -15.48
CA TYR A 95 1.22 -1.94 -16.45
C TYR A 95 2.65 -1.84 -16.96
N SER A 96 3.26 -2.96 -17.28
CA SER A 96 4.54 -3.01 -17.99
C SER A 96 4.46 -3.87 -19.25
N PHE A 97 5.23 -3.47 -20.27
CA PHE A 97 5.36 -4.21 -21.52
C PHE A 97 6.72 -3.95 -22.18
N SER A 98 7.17 -4.89 -22.99
CA SER A 98 8.42 -4.75 -23.75
C SER A 98 8.10 -4.53 -25.23
N HIS A 99 8.79 -3.59 -25.86
CA HIS A 99 8.68 -3.33 -27.30
C HIS A 99 10.04 -2.91 -27.87
N ASN A 100 10.46 -3.52 -28.99
CA ASN A 100 11.72 -3.24 -29.69
C ASN A 100 12.94 -3.15 -28.74
N THR A 101 13.13 -4.15 -27.88
CA THR A 101 14.21 -4.25 -26.87
C THR A 101 14.16 -3.24 -25.71
N LYS A 102 13.13 -2.38 -25.65
CA LYS A 102 12.89 -1.43 -24.56
C LYS A 102 11.74 -1.89 -23.67
N ASN A 103 11.77 -1.48 -22.40
CA ASN A 103 10.69 -1.72 -21.44
C ASN A 103 9.94 -0.42 -21.18
N TYR A 104 8.62 -0.50 -21.26
CA TYR A 104 7.71 0.60 -21.05
C TYR A 104 6.80 0.33 -19.85
N TYR A 105 6.44 1.39 -19.15
CA TYR A 105 5.54 1.36 -18.00
C TYR A 105 4.41 2.35 -18.23
N ILE A 106 3.18 1.90 -18.03
CA ILE A 106 1.97 2.72 -18.09
C ILE A 106 1.49 2.89 -16.66
N SER A 107 1.55 4.11 -16.15
CA SER A 107 1.01 4.48 -14.84
C SER A 107 -0.26 5.29 -15.05
N ILE A 108 -1.37 4.84 -14.49
CA ILE A 108 -2.68 5.49 -14.60
C ILE A 108 -3.09 6.00 -13.23
N HIS A 109 -3.31 7.30 -13.12
CA HIS A 109 -3.84 7.94 -11.93
C HIS A 109 -5.37 7.94 -12.03
N LYS A 110 -6.05 7.12 -11.21
CA LYS A 110 -7.50 6.99 -11.24
C LYS A 110 -8.23 8.28 -10.82
N PRO A 111 -7.82 9.01 -9.77
CA PRO A 111 -8.53 10.22 -9.33
C PRO A 111 -8.53 11.33 -10.37
N ASP A 112 -7.39 11.57 -11.02
CA ASP A 112 -7.24 12.70 -11.95
C ASP A 112 -7.54 12.32 -13.40
N PHE A 113 -7.86 11.04 -13.65
CA PHE A 113 -8.07 10.53 -15.01
C PHE A 113 -6.89 10.82 -15.93
N THR A 114 -5.66 10.66 -15.44
CA THR A 114 -4.43 10.89 -16.21
C THR A 114 -3.63 9.61 -16.35
N PHE A 115 -2.76 9.55 -17.35
CA PHE A 115 -1.79 8.49 -17.51
C PHE A 115 -0.43 9.03 -17.94
N MET A 116 0.60 8.26 -17.65
CA MET A 116 1.95 8.47 -18.14
C MET A 116 2.50 7.14 -18.66
N ILE A 117 3.14 7.19 -19.82
CA ILE A 117 3.96 6.13 -20.36
C ILE A 117 5.41 6.55 -20.16
N THR A 118 6.18 5.74 -19.46
CA THR A 118 7.62 5.96 -19.29
C THR A 118 8.41 4.85 -19.96
N GLU A 119 9.58 5.20 -20.48
CA GLU A 119 10.56 4.26 -21.00
C GLU A 119 11.64 4.03 -19.95
N SER A 120 12.00 2.77 -19.70
CA SER A 120 13.17 2.43 -18.88
C SER A 120 14.43 2.61 -19.71
N VAL A 121 15.23 3.61 -19.34
CA VAL A 121 16.51 3.93 -20.01
C VAL A 121 17.66 3.14 -19.38
N ASN A 122 17.58 2.91 -18.07
CA ASN A 122 18.50 2.09 -17.26
C ASN A 122 17.70 1.48 -16.08
N PRO A 123 18.23 0.44 -15.38
CA PRO A 123 17.63 -0.03 -14.14
C PRO A 123 17.45 1.13 -13.14
N GLY A 124 16.20 1.45 -12.80
CA GLY A 124 15.87 2.56 -11.89
C GLY A 124 15.82 3.96 -12.51
N SER A 125 16.01 4.11 -13.83
CA SER A 125 15.88 5.39 -14.54
C SER A 125 14.77 5.32 -15.59
N PHE A 126 13.83 6.26 -15.48
CA PHE A 126 12.67 6.39 -16.37
C PHE A 126 12.69 7.75 -17.06
N SER A 127 12.49 7.76 -18.38
CA SER A 127 12.20 8.99 -19.12
C SER A 127 10.71 9.03 -19.45
N SER A 128 10.06 10.17 -19.18
CA SER A 128 8.69 10.40 -19.66
C SER A 128 8.68 10.29 -21.17
N PHE A 129 7.93 9.31 -21.70
CA PHE A 129 7.76 9.11 -23.13
C PHE A 129 6.50 9.84 -23.60
N GLN A 130 5.41 9.71 -22.83
CA GLN A 130 4.12 10.28 -23.20
C GLN A 130 3.20 10.44 -21.99
N GLU A 131 2.38 11.48 -21.99
CA GLU A 131 1.37 11.73 -20.95
C GLU A 131 0.06 12.18 -21.58
N GLY A 132 -1.04 12.02 -20.84
CA GLY A 132 -2.35 12.45 -21.29
C GLY A 132 -3.46 12.05 -20.35
N VAL A 133 -4.69 12.02 -20.87
CA VAL A 133 -5.91 11.71 -20.12
C VAL A 133 -6.39 10.29 -20.38
N CYS A 134 -7.05 9.68 -19.40
CA CYS A 134 -7.65 8.36 -19.52
C CYS A 134 -9.16 8.40 -19.24
N ASN A 135 -9.91 7.61 -20.00
CA ASN A 135 -11.36 7.41 -19.81
C ASN A 135 -11.65 5.92 -19.62
N TYR A 136 -12.62 5.61 -18.76
CA TYR A 136 -13.10 4.25 -18.53
C TYR A 136 -14.42 4.05 -19.29
N GLU A 137 -14.40 3.24 -20.36
CA GLU A 137 -15.54 3.03 -21.25
C GLU A 137 -15.81 1.52 -21.41
N SER A 138 -16.96 1.03 -20.94
CA SER A 138 -17.45 -0.35 -21.15
C SER A 138 -16.41 -1.45 -20.88
N GLY A 139 -15.67 -1.36 -19.77
CA GLY A 139 -14.63 -2.33 -19.39
C GLY A 139 -13.26 -2.11 -20.05
N LYS A 140 -13.11 -1.04 -20.83
CA LYS A 140 -11.85 -0.62 -21.46
C LYS A 140 -11.32 0.65 -20.81
N ILE A 141 -10.00 0.79 -20.82
CA ILE A 141 -9.33 2.03 -20.46
C ILE A 141 -8.83 2.66 -21.75
N ILE A 142 -9.34 3.83 -22.09
CA ILE A 142 -8.96 4.59 -23.28
C ILE A 142 -7.96 5.65 -22.85
N LEU A 143 -6.75 5.61 -23.39
CA LEU A 143 -5.70 6.60 -23.13
C LEU A 143 -5.66 7.56 -24.32
N LYS A 144 -5.67 8.87 -24.09
CA LYS A 144 -5.68 9.89 -25.14
C LYS A 144 -4.61 10.94 -24.87
N THR A 145 -3.86 11.26 -25.91
CA THR A 145 -3.05 12.48 -25.98
C THR A 145 -3.61 13.39 -27.07
N ASP A 146 -2.96 14.54 -27.30
CA ASP A 146 -3.35 15.47 -28.36
C ASP A 146 -3.35 14.84 -29.76
N SER A 147 -2.49 13.84 -29.98
CA SER A 147 -2.24 13.23 -31.29
C SER A 147 -2.48 11.74 -31.37
N THR A 148 -2.65 11.05 -30.24
CA THR A 148 -2.73 9.58 -30.20
C THR A 148 -3.84 9.08 -29.30
N ARG A 149 -4.35 7.88 -29.62
CA ARG A 149 -5.36 7.19 -28.84
C ARG A 149 -4.97 5.73 -28.69
N TYR A 150 -4.94 5.26 -27.44
CA TYR A 150 -4.69 3.88 -27.07
C TYR A 150 -5.88 3.28 -26.35
N SER A 151 -5.98 1.95 -26.35
CA SER A 151 -6.98 1.23 -25.56
C SER A 151 -6.36 0.02 -24.87
N ILE A 152 -6.67 -0.12 -23.58
CA ILE A 152 -6.35 -1.27 -22.76
C ILE A 152 -7.63 -2.03 -22.46
N GLU A 153 -7.68 -3.29 -22.86
CA GLU A 153 -8.79 -4.21 -22.61
C GLU A 153 -8.23 -5.59 -22.28
N HIS A 154 -8.65 -6.21 -21.18
CA HIS A 154 -8.14 -7.52 -20.73
C HIS A 154 -6.59 -7.63 -20.68
N ASN A 155 -5.92 -6.59 -20.19
CA ASN A 155 -4.45 -6.46 -20.18
C ASN A 155 -3.81 -6.49 -21.58
N ILE A 156 -4.54 -6.11 -22.62
CA ILE A 156 -4.01 -5.98 -23.98
C ILE A 156 -4.04 -4.52 -24.39
N LEU A 157 -2.88 -3.98 -24.74
CA LEU A 157 -2.72 -2.64 -25.29
C LEU A 157 -2.86 -2.64 -26.81
N THR A 158 -3.66 -1.70 -27.31
CA THR A 158 -3.88 -1.45 -28.75
C THR A 158 -3.67 0.03 -29.06
N GLY A 159 -3.20 0.31 -30.29
CA GLY A 159 -2.93 1.68 -30.78
C GLY A 159 -1.50 2.18 -30.56
N PHE A 160 -0.72 1.54 -29.68
CA PHE A 160 0.70 1.87 -29.48
C PHE A 160 1.56 1.46 -30.69
N THR A 161 1.23 0.31 -31.30
CA THR A 161 1.77 -0.14 -32.59
C THR A 161 0.62 -0.71 -33.43
N LYS A 162 0.92 -1.14 -34.67
CA LYS A 162 -0.06 -1.88 -35.49
C LYS A 162 -0.48 -3.22 -34.86
N ASN A 163 0.36 -3.79 -33.99
CA ASN A 163 0.11 -5.07 -33.33
C ASN A 163 -0.45 -4.86 -31.91
N LYS A 164 -1.18 -5.87 -31.43
CA LYS A 164 -1.64 -5.94 -30.04
C LYS A 164 -0.45 -6.29 -29.13
N ILE A 165 -0.38 -5.68 -27.95
CA ILE A 165 0.69 -5.90 -26.98
C ILE A 165 0.09 -6.44 -25.68
N GLN A 166 0.63 -7.55 -25.19
CA GLN A 166 0.25 -8.10 -23.88
C GLN A 166 0.91 -7.29 -22.76
N LEU A 167 0.10 -6.79 -21.83
CA LEU A 167 0.53 -6.09 -20.64
C LEU A 167 0.69 -7.07 -19.47
N LYS A 168 1.69 -6.79 -18.62
CA LYS A 168 1.80 -7.34 -17.27
C LYS A 168 1.30 -6.29 -16.29
N LYS A 169 0.41 -6.69 -15.38
CA LYS A 169 -0.07 -5.80 -14.32
C LYS A 169 0.91 -5.87 -13.16
N GLU A 170 1.31 -4.70 -12.64
CA GLU A 170 2.19 -4.58 -11.47
C GLU A 170 1.41 -4.36 -10.18
#